data_AF-A0A3N5RFN7-F1
#
_entry.id   AF-A0A3N5RFN7-F1
#
_cell.length_a   1.000
_cell.length_b   1.000
_cell.length_c   1.000
_cell.angle_alpha   90.00
_cell.angle_beta   90.00
_cell.angle_gamma   90.00
#
_symmetry.space_group_name_H-M   'P 1'
#
loop_
_entity.id
_entity.type
_entity.pdbx_description
1 polymer ?
#
loop_
_entity_poly.entity_id
_entity_poly.type
_entity_poly.pdbx_seq_one_letter_code
_entity_poly.pdbx_strand_id
1 'polypeptide(L)'
;MVYSEFLTKDTPLALKTEREELTQRVKELEQKTRERAQTEKALEESEERFRTLYTHFKRESELYRSFLQSSADAVIVYDLQGQVLYLNPSFTKLFGWTL
;
A
#
# COMPACT_ATOMS: atom_id res chain seq x y z
N MET A 1 3.06 -15.48 -71.49
CA MET A 1 4.12 -14.52 -71.11
C MET A 1 3.89 -14.11 -69.67
N VAL A 2 4.78 -14.56 -68.79
CA VAL A 2 5.23 -13.92 -67.55
C VAL A 2 4.19 -13.59 -66.47
N TYR A 3 3.71 -14.60 -65.74
CA TYR A 3 3.33 -14.42 -64.31
C TYR A 3 3.72 -15.67 -63.48
N SER A 4 4.76 -16.38 -63.91
CA SER A 4 5.52 -17.28 -63.04
C SER A 4 6.70 -16.46 -62.52
N GLU A 5 6.78 -16.19 -61.21
CA GLU A 5 7.99 -16.49 -60.42
C GLU A 5 8.08 -15.90 -59.01
N PHE A 6 7.26 -14.95 -58.55
CA PHE A 6 7.71 -14.15 -57.38
C PHE A 6 6.96 -14.26 -56.04
N LEU A 7 6.00 -15.16 -55.79
CA LEU A 7 5.20 -15.05 -54.54
C LEU A 7 5.12 -16.25 -53.57
N THR A 8 5.83 -17.36 -53.79
CA THR A 8 5.51 -18.59 -53.02
C THR A 8 6.66 -19.30 -52.32
N LYS A 9 7.88 -18.74 -52.28
CA LYS A 9 8.98 -19.36 -51.52
C LYS A 9 9.20 -18.80 -50.12
N ASP A 10 8.78 -17.56 -49.85
CA ASP A 10 8.98 -16.92 -48.53
C ASP A 10 7.76 -17.02 -47.58
N THR A 11 6.59 -17.37 -48.11
CA THR A 11 5.30 -17.37 -47.40
C THR A 11 5.19 -18.40 -46.26
N PRO A 12 5.66 -19.66 -46.39
CA PRO A 12 5.54 -20.64 -45.31
C PRO A 12 6.46 -20.34 -44.12
N LEU A 13 7.63 -19.72 -44.36
CA LEU A 13 8.62 -19.44 -43.33
C LEU A 13 8.23 -18.21 -42.51
N ALA A 14 7.78 -17.13 -43.18
CA ALA A 14 7.32 -15.91 -42.52
C ALA A 14 6.12 -16.17 -41.58
N LEU A 15 5.13 -16.96 -42.02
CA LEU A 15 3.97 -17.34 -41.20
C LEU A 15 4.35 -18.20 -39.97
N LYS A 16 5.40 -19.02 -40.10
CA LYS A 16 5.88 -19.86 -39.01
C LYS A 16 6.61 -19.04 -37.95
N THR A 17 7.42 -18.07 -38.38
CA THR A 17 8.09 -17.12 -37.50
C THR A 17 7.10 -16.24 -36.75
N GLU A 18 6.08 -15.72 -37.43
CA GLU A 18 5.03 -14.89 -36.82
C GLU A 18 4.22 -15.68 -35.77
N ARG A 19 3.88 -16.95 -36.03
CA ARG A 19 3.23 -17.81 -35.01
C ARG A 19 4.12 -18.06 -33.80
N GLU A 20 5.41 -18.27 -34.01
CA GLU A 20 6.36 -18.51 -32.92
C GLU A 20 6.46 -17.26 -32.03
N GLU A 21 6.57 -16.08 -32.64
CA GLU A 21 6.60 -14.79 -31.95
C GLU A 21 5.30 -14.52 -31.19
N LEU A 22 4.14 -14.76 -31.80
CA LEU A 22 2.83 -14.66 -31.14
C LEU A 22 2.73 -15.60 -29.93
N THR A 23 3.20 -16.84 -30.07
CA THR A 23 3.19 -17.82 -28.98
C THR A 23 4.06 -17.36 -27.82
N GLN A 24 5.25 -16.82 -28.12
CA GLN A 24 6.14 -16.26 -27.13
C GLN A 24 5.51 -15.03 -26.43
N ARG A 25 4.84 -14.16 -27.19
CA ARG A 25 4.17 -12.98 -26.65
C ARG A 25 3.01 -13.32 -25.74
N VAL A 26 2.19 -14.31 -26.11
CA VAL A 26 1.10 -14.82 -25.25
C VAL A 26 1.67 -15.36 -23.94
N LYS A 27 2.75 -16.16 -24.01
CA LYS A 27 3.40 -16.70 -22.81
C LYS A 27 3.94 -15.59 -21.88
N GLU A 28 4.54 -14.55 -22.43
CA GLU A 28 4.98 -13.37 -21.67
C GLU A 28 3.80 -12.62 -21.02
N LEU A 29 2.71 -12.42 -21.76
CA LEU A 29 1.53 -11.73 -21.24
C LEU A 29 0.85 -12.53 -20.13
N GLU A 30 0.76 -13.86 -20.27
CA GLU A 30 0.24 -14.74 -19.23
C GLU A 30 1.08 -14.64 -17.95
N GLN A 31 2.41 -14.68 -18.09
CA GLN A 31 3.32 -14.55 -16.95
C GLN A 31 3.16 -13.18 -16.26
N LYS A 32 3.15 -12.09 -17.04
CA LYS A 32 2.96 -10.73 -16.51
C LYS A 32 1.60 -10.55 -15.84
N THR A 33 0.56 -11.20 -16.36
CA THR A 33 -0.78 -11.18 -15.77
C THR A 33 -0.79 -11.93 -14.44
N ARG A 34 -0.11 -13.08 -14.34
CA ARG A 34 0.04 -13.83 -13.09
C ARG A 34 0.81 -13.02 -12.03
N GLU A 35 1.91 -12.39 -12.41
CA GLU A 35 2.72 -11.55 -11.52
C GLU A 35 1.92 -10.35 -10.98
N ARG A 36 1.16 -9.68 -11.86
CA ARG A 36 0.26 -8.59 -11.45
C ARG A 36 -0.81 -9.06 -10.49
N ALA A 37 -1.50 -10.17 -10.81
CA ALA A 37 -2.54 -10.72 -9.94
C ALA A 37 -2.00 -11.08 -8.55
N GLN A 38 -0.77 -11.61 -8.46
CA GLN A 38 -0.11 -11.89 -7.18
C GLN A 38 0.24 -10.61 -6.43
N THR A 39 0.76 -9.60 -7.13
CA THR A 39 1.13 -8.32 -6.54
C THR A 39 -0.09 -7.56 -6.02
N GLU A 40 -1.17 -7.53 -6.80
CA GLU A 40 -2.44 -6.91 -6.42
C GLU A 40 -3.01 -7.60 -5.18
N LYS A 41 -3.03 -8.93 -5.14
CA LYS A 41 -3.48 -9.66 -3.96
C LYS A 41 -2.61 -9.36 -2.72
N ALA A 42 -1.29 -9.34 -2.87
CA ALA A 42 -0.39 -9.03 -1.76
C ALA A 42 -0.58 -7.58 -1.27
N LEU A 43 -0.85 -6.65 -2.19
CA LEU A 43 -1.14 -5.25 -1.88
C LEU A 43 -2.46 -5.15 -1.11
N GLU A 44 -3.54 -5.77 -1.59
CA GLU A 44 -4.85 -5.81 -0.94
C GLU A 44 -4.74 -6.34 0.50
N GLU A 45 -4.07 -7.49 0.68
CA GLU A 45 -3.84 -8.05 2.02
C GLU A 45 -3.04 -7.09 2.92
N SER A 46 -2.07 -6.35 2.37
CA SER A 46 -1.30 -5.37 3.12
C SER A 46 -2.12 -4.15 3.54
N GLU A 47 -3.02 -3.68 2.67
CA GLU A 47 -3.92 -2.57 2.94
C GLU A 47 -4.94 -2.92 4.01
N GLU A 48 -5.51 -4.13 3.98
CA GLU A 48 -6.43 -4.62 5.00
C GLU A 48 -5.76 -4.72 6.38
N ARG A 49 -4.53 -5.28 6.41
CA ARG A 49 -3.71 -5.33 7.63
C ARG A 49 -3.45 -3.93 8.17
N PHE A 50 -3.06 -3.00 7.32
CA PHE A 50 -2.78 -1.62 7.72
C PHE A 50 -4.03 -0.91 8.24
N ARG A 51 -5.18 -1.08 7.57
CA ARG A 51 -6.47 -0.51 7.99
C ARG A 51 -6.87 -1.00 9.38
N THR A 52 -6.69 -2.29 9.64
CA THR A 52 -6.99 -2.90 10.93
C THR A 52 -6.10 -2.32 12.03
N LEU A 53 -4.78 -2.30 11.78
CA LEU A 53 -3.80 -1.76 12.72
C LEU A 53 -4.06 -0.28 13.04
N TYR A 54 -4.33 0.52 12.01
CA TYR A 54 -4.65 1.94 12.16
C TYR A 54 -5.90 2.16 13.02
N THR A 55 -6.95 1.38 12.77
CA THR A 55 -8.21 1.49 13.53
C THR A 55 -8.01 1.14 15.01
N HIS A 56 -7.27 0.07 15.30
CA HIS A 56 -6.91 -0.31 16.66
C HIS A 56 -6.09 0.79 17.35
N PHE A 57 -5.02 1.26 16.70
CA PHE A 57 -4.17 2.31 17.24
C PHE A 57 -4.94 3.60 17.53
N LYS A 58 -5.82 4.01 16.60
CA LYS A 58 -6.66 5.20 16.77
C LYS A 58 -7.58 5.07 17.98
N ARG A 59 -8.23 3.92 18.14
CA ARG A 59 -9.13 3.66 19.28
C ARG A 59 -8.39 3.70 20.62
N GLU A 60 -7.23 3.06 20.71
CA GLU A 60 -6.39 3.08 21.92
C GLU A 60 -5.92 4.51 22.24
N SER A 61 -5.50 5.28 21.23
CA SER A 61 -5.10 6.68 21.39
C SER A 61 -6.25 7.56 21.90
N GLU A 62 -7.46 7.38 21.37
CA GLU A 62 -8.67 8.09 21.80
C GLU A 62 -9.07 7.72 23.24
N LEU A 63 -8.99 6.43 23.61
CA LEU A 63 -9.25 5.97 24.98
C LEU A 63 -8.23 6.55 25.95
N TYR A 64 -6.94 6.50 25.61
CA TYR A 64 -5.86 7.10 26.41
C TYR A 64 -6.08 8.60 26.62
N ARG A 65 -6.38 9.35 25.55
CA ARG A 65 -6.70 10.78 25.64
C ARG A 65 -7.92 11.04 26.51
N SER A 66 -8.98 10.27 26.34
CA SER A 66 -10.22 10.41 27.14
C SER A 66 -9.95 10.15 28.62
N PHE A 67 -9.15 9.14 28.93
CA PHE A 67 -8.73 8.83 30.29
C PHE A 67 -7.94 9.99 30.91
N LEU A 68 -6.91 10.49 30.23
CA LEU A 68 -6.13 11.62 30.73
C LEU A 68 -6.96 12.90 30.89
N GLN A 69 -7.86 13.17 29.95
CA GLN A 69 -8.74 14.34 29.98
C GLN A 69 -9.75 14.31 31.13
N SER A 70 -10.23 13.12 31.50
CA SER A 70 -11.20 12.93 32.58
C SER A 70 -10.57 12.72 33.96
N SER A 71 -9.25 12.46 34.02
CA SER A 71 -8.54 12.31 35.28
C SER A 71 -8.61 13.58 36.14
N ALA A 72 -8.94 13.41 37.43
CA ALA A 72 -8.94 14.49 38.40
C ALA A 72 -7.52 14.92 38.80
N ASP A 73 -6.55 14.01 38.71
CA ASP A 73 -5.16 14.31 39.01
C ASP A 73 -4.53 15.15 37.90
N ALA A 74 -3.68 16.10 38.30
CA ALA A 74 -2.88 16.88 37.36
C ALA A 74 -1.82 15.99 36.70
N VAL A 75 -1.86 15.88 35.38
CA VAL A 75 -0.94 15.04 34.58
C VAL A 75 -0.20 15.89 33.56
N ILE A 76 1.11 15.65 33.49
CA ILE A 76 2.04 16.19 32.51
C ILE A 76 2.84 15.05 31.88
N VAL A 77 3.02 15.11 30.56
CA VAL A 77 3.81 14.13 29.81
C VAL A 77 4.97 14.85 29.14
N TYR A 78 6.17 14.26 29.24
CA TYR A 78 7.39 14.76 28.64
C TYR A 78 7.94 13.78 27.60
N ASP A 79 8.69 14.27 26.63
CA ASP A 79 9.57 13.43 25.82
C ASP A 79 10.85 13.06 26.59
N LEU A 80 11.71 12.25 25.95
CA LEU A 80 12.98 11.83 26.55
C LEU A 80 14.00 12.98 26.70
N GLN A 81 13.75 14.12 26.05
CA GLN A 81 14.57 15.33 26.14
C GLN A 81 14.05 16.29 27.22
N GLY A 82 12.94 15.96 27.89
CA GLY A 82 12.32 16.78 28.93
C GLY A 82 11.37 17.85 28.39
N GLN A 83 11.03 17.84 27.10
CA GLN A 83 10.07 18.79 26.53
C GLN A 83 8.64 18.34 26.83
N VAL A 84 7.78 19.28 27.21
CA VAL A 84 6.37 19.01 27.51
C VAL A 84 5.64 18.61 26.23
N LEU A 85 5.10 17.39 26.21
CA LEU A 85 4.28 16.86 25.11
C LEU A 85 2.78 17.07 25.34
N TYR A 86 2.33 17.06 26.59
CA TYR A 86 0.92 17.14 26.92
C TYR A 86 0.67 17.58 28.36
N LEU A 87 -0.38 18.40 28.55
CA LEU A 87 -0.98 18.77 29.83
C LEU A 87 -2.45 18.36 29.82
N ASN A 88 -2.93 17.73 30.90
CA ASN A 88 -4.36 17.45 31.03
C ASN A 88 -5.15 18.66 31.60
N PRO A 89 -6.49 18.69 31.48
CA PRO A 89 -7.29 19.81 31.95
C PRO A 89 -7.13 20.08 33.46
N SER A 90 -6.95 19.04 34.28
CA SER A 90 -6.75 19.17 35.71
C SER A 90 -5.43 19.85 36.06
N PHE A 91 -4.35 19.58 35.30
CA PHE A 91 -3.09 20.29 35.41
C PHE A 91 -3.26 21.78 35.12
N THR A 92 -3.91 22.13 34.01
CA THR A 92 -4.17 23.54 33.68
C THR A 92 -5.03 24.24 34.71
N LYS A 93 -6.05 23.58 35.27
CA LYS A 93 -6.89 24.16 36.34
C LYS A 93 -6.11 24.41 37.63
N LEU A 94 -5.23 23.49 38.01
CA LEU A 94 -4.48 23.56 39.27
C LEU A 94 -3.34 24.57 39.21
N PHE A 95 -2.59 24.60 38.10
CA PHE A 95 -1.37 25.40 37.96
C PHE A 95 -1.53 26.65 37.08
N GLY A 96 -2.61 26.75 36.30
CA GLY A 96 -2.87 27.86 35.38
C GLY A 96 -2.03 27.87 34.11
N TRP A 97 -1.25 26.81 33.86
CA TRP A 97 -0.35 26.71 32.71
C TRP A 97 -1.00 25.96 31.54
N THR A 98 -0.72 26.43 30.33
CA THR A 98 -1.16 25.83 29.06
C THR A 98 0.06 25.60 28.17
N LEU A 99 0.04 24.55 27.36
CA LEU A 99 1.05 24.26 26.35
C LEU A 99 0.75 25.02 25.05
#